data_AF-A0A4Y7SNL2-F1
#
_entry.id   AF-A0A4Y7SNL2-F1
#
_cell.length_a   1.000
_cell.length_b   1.000
_cell.length_c   1.000
_cell.angle_alpha   90.00
_cell.angle_beta   90.00
_cell.angle_gamma   90.00
#
_symmetry.space_group_name_H-M   'P 1'
#
loop_
_entity.id
_entity.type
_entity.pdbx_description
1 polymer ?
#
loop_
_entity_poly.entity_id
_entity_poly.type
_entity_poly.pdbx_seq_one_letter_code
_entity_poly.pdbx_strand_id
1 'polypeptide(L)'
;LYQHDIMNIHFTSYDGRRQQDVVNPKTCRRDVMCLAEESDSEVSPRAPKHRLSYYRILGIYHVNVVYQGRGTLDRKPRCFDLLWVRPFKPFKDERAWSDQQLDRLEFYPLEDPNTIDFLDPADVLRACHIIPRFSLGQVEGRAPEYSRIARADEDWNEYFINR
;
A
#
# COMPACT_ATOMS: atom_id res chain seq x y z
N LEU A 1 6.35 20.89 3.86
CA LEU A 1 5.76 19.68 3.26
C LEU A 1 5.56 19.97 1.80
N TYR A 2 6.07 19.12 0.93
CA TYR A 2 5.97 19.25 -0.50
C TYR A 2 5.31 18.00 -1.07
N GLN A 3 4.36 18.17 -1.96
CA GLN A 3 3.63 17.08 -2.59
C GLN A 3 4.16 16.84 -4.01
N HIS A 4 4.30 15.58 -4.37
CA HIS A 4 4.68 15.13 -5.71
C HIS A 4 3.56 14.30 -6.34
N ASP A 5 3.52 14.32 -7.67
CA ASP A 5 2.51 13.58 -8.44
C ASP A 5 3.02 12.22 -8.93
N ILE A 6 4.33 12.04 -9.04
CA ILE A 6 4.95 10.88 -9.67
C ILE A 6 6.09 10.36 -8.81
N MET A 7 6.16 9.03 -8.66
CA MET A 7 7.28 8.31 -8.08
C MET A 7 7.77 7.24 -9.06
N ASN A 8 9.10 7.11 -9.18
CA ASN A 8 9.75 6.09 -9.98
C ASN A 8 10.31 5.00 -9.06
N ILE A 9 9.90 3.75 -9.29
CA ILE A 9 10.37 2.59 -8.54
C ILE A 9 11.28 1.78 -9.47
N HIS A 10 12.52 1.57 -9.07
CA HIS A 10 13.47 0.76 -9.82
C HIS A 10 13.55 -0.62 -9.21
N PHE A 11 13.33 -1.67 -10.00
CA PHE A 11 13.36 -3.05 -9.52
C PHE A 11 14.11 -3.95 -10.49
N THR A 12 14.47 -5.15 -10.03
CA THR A 12 15.11 -6.16 -10.87
C THR A 12 14.10 -7.26 -11.17
N SER A 13 13.83 -7.51 -12.45
CA SER A 13 12.95 -8.60 -12.88
C SER A 13 13.62 -9.96 -12.69
N TYR A 14 12.81 -11.03 -12.77
CA TYR A 14 13.28 -12.40 -12.53
C TYR A 14 14.45 -12.84 -13.43
N ASP A 15 14.50 -12.33 -14.67
CA ASP A 15 15.59 -12.57 -15.62
C ASP A 15 16.83 -11.69 -15.37
N GLY A 16 16.90 -11.01 -14.23
CA GLY A 16 18.03 -10.18 -13.80
C GLY A 16 18.11 -8.81 -14.46
N ARG A 17 17.08 -8.41 -15.22
CA ARG A 17 17.05 -7.11 -15.90
C ARG A 17 16.56 -6.00 -14.96
N ARG A 18 17.13 -4.80 -15.12
CA ARG A 18 16.62 -3.61 -14.42
C ARG A 18 15.39 -3.09 -15.14
N GLN A 19 14.32 -2.91 -14.39
CA GLN A 19 13.06 -2.34 -14.85
C GLN A 19 12.66 -1.17 -13.95
N GLN A 20 11.66 -0.42 -14.40
CA GLN A 20 11.16 0.75 -13.71
C GLN A 20 9.64 0.80 -13.80
N ASP A 21 9.00 1.01 -12.65
CA ASP A 21 7.59 1.34 -12.55
C ASP A 21 7.42 2.83 -12.27
N VAL A 22 6.34 3.40 -12.80
CA VAL A 22 5.93 4.78 -12.54
C VAL A 22 4.58 4.76 -11.85
N VAL A 23 4.55 5.32 -10.64
CA VAL A 23 3.33 5.40 -9.83
C VAL A 23 2.85 6.83 -9.79
N ASN A 24 1.54 7.01 -10.00
CA ASN A 24 0.86 8.30 -9.88
C ASN A 24 -0.45 8.12 -9.09
N PRO A 25 -0.58 8.71 -7.88
CA PRO A 25 -1.77 8.60 -7.02
C PRO A 25 -3.08 9.07 -7.66
N LYS A 26 -2.98 9.93 -8.69
CA LYS A 26 -4.12 10.47 -9.44
C LYS A 26 -4.63 9.53 -10.54
N THR A 27 -3.92 8.44 -10.82
CA THR A 27 -4.23 7.48 -11.89
C THR A 27 -4.60 6.10 -11.32
N CYS A 28 -4.93 5.13 -12.19
CA CYS A 28 -5.13 3.74 -11.79
C CYS A 28 -3.84 3.02 -11.36
N ARG A 29 -2.66 3.54 -11.74
CA ARG A 29 -1.35 2.96 -11.37
C ARG A 29 -0.85 3.60 -10.09
N ARG A 30 -1.53 3.27 -8.99
CA ARG A 30 -1.27 3.83 -7.65
C ARG A 30 -1.06 2.80 -6.56
N ASP A 31 -1.10 1.52 -6.92
CA ASP A 31 -0.98 0.42 -5.98
C ASP A 31 0.45 -0.14 -6.01
N VAL A 32 0.99 -0.43 -4.83
CA VAL A 32 2.35 -0.91 -4.62
C VAL A 32 2.38 -2.11 -3.68
N MET A 33 3.46 -2.88 -3.74
CA MET A 33 3.68 -4.01 -2.84
C MET A 33 5.01 -3.87 -2.10
N CYS A 34 5.01 -4.30 -0.84
CA CYS A 34 6.16 -4.30 0.05
C CYS A 34 6.35 -5.70 0.64
N LEU A 35 7.50 -5.95 1.25
CA LEU A 35 7.66 -7.14 2.09
C LEU A 35 6.75 -7.01 3.31
N ALA A 36 6.01 -8.06 3.62
CA ALA A 36 5.29 -8.12 4.88
C ALA A 36 6.30 -8.29 6.03
N GLU A 37 6.16 -7.50 7.09
CA GLU A 37 6.93 -7.75 8.31
C GLU A 37 6.53 -9.13 8.87
N GLU A 38 7.51 -9.99 9.13
CA GLU A 38 7.27 -11.24 9.84
C GLU A 38 6.91 -10.88 11.29
N SER A 39 5.61 -10.75 11.58
CA SER A 39 5.18 -10.69 12.97
C SER A 39 5.52 -12.02 13.64
N ASP A 40 6.34 -11.98 14.69
CA ASP A 40 6.77 -13.09 15.55
C ASP A 40 5.62 -13.79 16.31
N SER A 41 4.37 -13.56 15.91
CA SER A 41 3.20 -14.18 16.53
C SER A 41 3.12 -15.66 16.14
N GLU A 42 3.43 -16.50 17.13
CA GLU A 42 3.26 -17.96 17.15
C GLU A 42 1.86 -18.39 16.68
N VAL A 43 1.66 -18.56 15.37
CA VAL A 43 0.45 -19.19 14.85
C VAL A 43 0.82 -20.13 13.71
N SER A 44 0.87 -21.42 14.06
CA SER A 44 0.85 -22.63 13.23
C SER A 44 1.62 -22.64 11.89
N PRO A 45 2.54 -23.60 11.65
CA PRO A 45 3.32 -23.74 10.41
C PRO A 45 2.51 -24.13 9.15
N ARG A 46 1.17 -24.01 9.19
CA ARG A 46 0.24 -24.40 8.12
C ARG A 46 -0.60 -23.25 7.56
N ALA A 47 -0.57 -22.05 8.15
CA ALA A 47 -1.24 -20.90 7.55
C ALA A 47 -0.39 -20.37 6.37
N PRO A 48 -0.98 -20.11 5.19
CA PRO A 48 -0.27 -19.44 4.11
C PRO A 48 0.12 -18.04 4.59
N LYS A 49 1.41 -17.86 4.95
CA LYS A 49 1.97 -16.55 5.28
C LYS A 49 1.96 -15.70 4.00
N HIS A 50 1.15 -14.63 3.97
CA HIS A 50 1.24 -13.61 2.94
C HIS A 50 2.59 -12.92 3.08
N ARG A 51 3.56 -13.26 2.20
CA ARG A 51 4.92 -12.70 2.23
C ARG A 51 4.97 -11.23 1.80
N LEU A 52 3.89 -10.72 1.20
CA LEU A 52 3.80 -9.39 0.64
C LEU A 52 2.62 -8.65 1.24
N SER A 53 2.84 -7.37 1.56
CA SER A 53 1.81 -6.41 1.93
C SER A 53 1.52 -5.51 0.74
N TYR A 54 0.27 -5.09 0.60
CA TYR A 54 -0.19 -4.28 -0.54
C TYR A 54 -0.76 -2.96 -0.03
N TYR A 55 -0.48 -1.88 -0.76
CA TYR A 55 -0.87 -0.54 -0.36
C TYR A 55 -1.33 0.26 -1.57
N ARG A 56 -2.36 1.09 -1.39
CA ARG A 56 -2.77 2.11 -2.35
C ARG A 56 -2.18 3.44 -1.93
N ILE A 57 -1.40 4.07 -2.81
CA ILE A 57 -0.80 5.38 -2.54
C ILE A 57 -1.87 6.46 -2.70
N LEU A 58 -2.09 7.22 -1.63
CA LEU A 58 -2.96 8.40 -1.58
C LEU A 58 -2.17 9.67 -1.92
N GLY A 59 -0.91 9.76 -1.53
CA GLY A 59 -0.04 10.89 -1.84
C GLY A 59 1.44 10.59 -1.66
N ILE A 60 2.27 11.32 -2.40
CA ILE A 60 3.73 11.23 -2.33
C ILE A 60 4.22 12.57 -1.79
N TYR A 61 5.03 12.53 -0.74
CA TYR A 61 5.49 13.74 -0.07
C TYR A 61 6.98 13.70 0.24
N HIS A 62 7.57 14.88 0.36
CA HIS A 62 8.83 15.05 1.08
C HIS A 62 8.75 16.20 2.08
N VAL A 63 9.51 16.08 3.16
CA VAL A 63 9.58 17.07 4.24
C VAL A 63 11.03 17.35 4.60
N ASN A 64 11.33 18.63 4.78
CA ASN A 64 12.60 19.06 5.36
C ASN A 64 12.40 19.26 6.86
N VAL A 65 12.95 18.34 7.66
CA VAL A 65 12.83 18.34 9.12
C VAL A 65 14.12 18.87 9.72
N VAL A 66 14.00 19.80 10.68
CA VAL A 66 15.11 20.26 11.51
C VAL A 66 14.88 19.76 12.92
N TYR A 67 15.77 18.93 13.43
CA TYR A 67 15.72 18.46 14.81
C TYR A 67 16.17 19.56 15.77
N GLN A 68 15.35 19.86 16.78
CA GLN A 68 15.65 20.89 17.79
C GLN A 68 15.80 20.33 19.21
N GLY A 69 15.93 19.00 19.35
CA GLY A 69 16.01 18.34 20.67
C GLY A 69 17.42 18.33 21.30
N ARG A 70 17.51 17.80 22.53
CA ARG A 70 18.81 17.57 23.20
C ARG A 70 19.64 16.57 22.39
N GLY A 71 20.91 16.89 22.14
CA GLY A 71 21.79 16.09 21.27
C GLY A 71 21.83 16.56 19.81
N THR A 72 21.22 17.71 19.49
CA THR A 72 21.35 18.34 18.16
C THR A 72 22.81 18.72 17.90
N LEU A 73 23.46 18.02 16.96
CA LEU A 73 24.80 18.34 16.47
C LEU A 73 24.77 19.52 15.48
N ASP A 74 23.73 19.58 14.64
CA ASP A 74 23.56 20.61 13.63
C ASP A 74 22.08 20.93 13.37
N ARG A 75 21.76 22.21 13.17
CA ARG A 75 20.39 22.65 12.79
C ARG A 75 20.16 22.55 11.29
N LYS A 76 20.79 21.58 10.62
CA LYS A 76 20.68 21.41 9.18
C LYS A 76 19.35 20.72 8.85
N PRO A 77 18.60 21.23 7.86
CA PRO A 77 17.41 20.53 7.37
C PRO A 77 17.79 19.16 6.80
N ARG A 78 17.03 18.13 7.16
CA ARG A 78 17.14 16.77 6.60
C ARG A 78 15.87 16.46 5.82
N CYS A 79 16.04 16.05 4.57
CA CYS A 79 14.94 15.67 3.70
C CYS A 79 14.52 14.23 4.03
N PHE A 80 13.21 14.02 4.21
CA PHE A 80 12.60 12.71 4.35
C PHE A 80 11.50 12.58 3.29
N ASP A 81 11.52 11.47 2.58
CA ASP A 81 10.47 11.09 1.65
C ASP A 81 9.47 10.18 2.36
N LEU A 82 8.18 10.41 2.13
CA LEU A 82 7.09 9.74 2.82
C LEU A 82 5.98 9.44 1.83
N LEU A 83 5.53 8.20 1.79
CA LEU A 83 4.31 7.81 1.08
C LEU A 83 3.16 7.80 2.06
N TRP A 84 2.09 8.49 1.69
CA TRP A 84 0.83 8.38 2.39
C TRP A 84 -0.01 7.32 1.72
N VAL A 85 -0.37 6.28 2.46
CA VAL A 85 -0.91 5.05 1.89
C VAL A 85 -2.16 4.58 2.60
N ARG A 86 -2.90 3.71 1.91
CA ARG A 86 -4.03 2.96 2.42
C ARG A 86 -3.71 1.46 2.28
N PRO A 87 -3.44 0.72 3.37
CA PRO A 87 -3.16 -0.70 3.29
C PRO A 87 -4.37 -1.51 2.84
N PHE A 88 -4.10 -2.57 2.08
CA PHE A 88 -5.07 -3.61 1.79
C PHE A 88 -4.98 -4.72 2.82
N LYS A 89 -6.13 -5.22 3.24
CA LYS A 89 -6.28 -6.39 4.10
C LYS A 89 -6.44 -7.64 3.23
N PRO A 90 -5.52 -8.61 3.29
CA PRO A 90 -5.67 -9.85 2.57
C PRO A 90 -6.73 -10.74 3.21
N PHE A 91 -7.51 -11.44 2.39
CA PHE A 91 -8.42 -12.46 2.90
C PHE A 91 -7.63 -13.63 3.49
N LYS A 92 -7.99 -14.05 4.70
CA LYS A 92 -7.47 -15.25 5.35
C LYS A 92 -8.24 -16.48 4.86
N ASP A 93 -8.18 -16.76 3.57
CA ASP A 93 -8.81 -17.98 3.04
C ASP A 93 -7.77 -19.07 2.85
N GLU A 94 -7.94 -20.17 3.59
CA GLU A 94 -7.02 -21.32 3.60
C GLU A 94 -7.05 -22.13 2.28
N ARG A 95 -7.97 -21.80 1.36
CA ARG A 95 -8.26 -22.60 0.16
C ARG A 95 -7.67 -22.06 -1.15
N ALA A 96 -6.94 -20.94 -1.11
CA ALA A 96 -6.50 -20.22 -2.31
C ALA A 96 -5.66 -21.05 -3.30
N TRP A 97 -4.97 -22.11 -2.84
CA TRP A 97 -4.20 -22.98 -3.73
C TRP A 97 -4.99 -24.16 -4.31
N SER A 98 -6.12 -24.54 -3.73
CA SER A 98 -6.88 -25.70 -4.18
C SER A 98 -7.75 -25.39 -5.40
N ASP A 99 -8.17 -24.13 -5.57
CA ASP A 99 -9.23 -23.75 -6.52
C ASP A 99 -8.76 -22.82 -7.68
N GLN A 100 -7.46 -22.69 -7.95
CA GLN A 100 -6.94 -21.86 -9.06
C GLN A 100 -7.43 -20.39 -9.02
N GLN A 101 -7.81 -19.92 -7.82
CA GLN A 101 -8.46 -18.63 -7.62
C GLN A 101 -7.42 -17.56 -7.26
N LEU A 102 -7.58 -16.35 -7.81
CA LEU A 102 -6.72 -15.20 -7.49
C LEU A 102 -6.86 -14.81 -6.01
N ASP A 103 -5.76 -14.35 -5.41
CA ASP A 103 -5.79 -13.80 -4.06
C ASP A 103 -6.73 -12.61 -3.99
N ARG A 104 -7.46 -12.52 -2.87
CA ARG A 104 -8.43 -11.46 -2.62
C ARG A 104 -7.92 -10.47 -1.58
N LEU A 105 -8.27 -9.21 -1.80
CA LEU A 105 -7.99 -8.09 -0.92
C LEU A 105 -9.27 -7.29 -0.65
N GLU A 106 -9.37 -6.70 0.52
CA GLU A 106 -10.36 -5.68 0.89
C GLU A 106 -9.64 -4.48 1.52
N PHE A 107 -10.32 -3.33 1.62
CA PHE A 107 -9.84 -2.24 2.46
C PHE A 107 -10.34 -2.43 3.89
N TYR A 108 -9.57 -1.90 4.85
CA TYR A 108 -10.08 -1.73 6.21
C TYR A 108 -11.28 -0.76 6.21
N PRO A 109 -12.28 -0.99 7.08
CA PRO A 109 -13.37 -0.03 7.32
C PRO A 109 -12.78 1.33 7.72
N LEU A 110 -13.39 2.44 7.28
CA LEU A 110 -12.80 3.78 7.47
C LEU A 110 -12.62 4.20 8.94
N GLU A 111 -13.34 3.57 9.85
CA GLU A 111 -13.23 3.77 11.30
C GLU A 111 -12.06 2.99 11.92
N ASP A 112 -11.45 2.07 11.18
CA ASP A 112 -10.32 1.27 11.67
C ASP A 112 -9.06 2.16 11.74
N PRO A 113 -8.33 2.16 12.86
CA PRO A 113 -7.09 2.92 12.99
C PRO A 113 -6.02 2.54 11.96
N ASN A 114 -6.10 1.34 11.38
CA ASN A 114 -5.18 0.84 10.37
C ASN A 114 -5.63 1.17 8.93
N THR A 115 -6.65 2.01 8.75
CA THR A 115 -7.14 2.39 7.41
C THR A 115 -6.10 3.15 6.61
N ILE A 116 -5.29 3.98 7.26
CA ILE A 116 -4.34 4.89 6.63
C ILE A 116 -3.00 4.74 7.34
N ASP A 117 -1.92 4.75 6.57
CA ASP A 117 -0.57 4.62 7.11
C ASP A 117 0.43 5.47 6.32
N PHE A 118 1.66 5.53 6.82
CA PHE A 118 2.82 6.06 6.11
C PHE A 118 3.82 4.97 5.81
N LEU A 119 4.48 5.08 4.66
CA LEU A 119 5.46 4.10 4.19
C LEU A 119 6.72 4.83 3.69
N ASP A 120 7.89 4.28 3.99
CA ASP A 120 9.14 4.73 3.37
C ASP A 120 9.17 4.26 1.91
N PRO A 121 9.38 5.17 0.92
CA PRO A 121 9.56 4.76 -0.47
C PRO A 121 10.62 3.67 -0.69
N ALA A 122 11.61 3.55 0.19
CA ALA A 122 12.66 2.53 0.12
C ALA A 122 12.14 1.11 0.42
N ASP A 123 11.01 0.97 1.13
CA ASP A 123 10.39 -0.33 1.46
C ASP A 123 9.50 -0.86 0.32
N VAL A 124 9.22 -0.02 -0.69
CA VAL A 124 8.42 -0.39 -1.86
C VAL A 124 9.25 -1.27 -2.80
N LEU A 125 8.77 -2.50 -3.03
CA LEU A 125 9.43 -3.42 -3.94
C LEU A 125 9.15 -3.09 -5.42
N ARG A 126 7.88 -2.86 -5.74
CA ARG A 126 7.39 -2.59 -7.11
C ARG A 126 5.95 -2.10 -7.09
N ALA A 127 5.49 -1.57 -8.23
CA ALA A 127 4.07 -1.37 -8.43
C ALA A 127 3.35 -2.72 -8.61
N CYS A 128 2.08 -2.76 -8.24
CA CYS A 128 1.25 -3.94 -8.42
C CYS A 128 -0.05 -3.58 -9.13
N HIS A 129 -0.64 -4.57 -9.81
CA HIS A 129 -1.92 -4.40 -10.48
C HIS A 129 -3.02 -5.08 -9.67
N ILE A 130 -3.80 -4.26 -8.97
CA ILE A 130 -4.93 -4.69 -8.16
C ILE A 130 -6.21 -4.40 -8.94
N ILE A 131 -7.00 -5.44 -9.18
CA ILE A 131 -8.16 -5.39 -10.08
C ILE A 131 -9.43 -5.46 -9.23
N PRO A 132 -10.35 -4.50 -9.34
CA PRO A 132 -11.66 -4.60 -8.71
C PRO A 132 -12.42 -5.88 -9.05
N ARG A 133 -13.08 -6.48 -8.06
CA ARG A 133 -14.05 -7.55 -8.29
C ARG A 133 -15.38 -6.95 -8.72
N PHE A 134 -15.50 -6.64 -10.00
CA PHE A 134 -16.67 -5.97 -10.58
C PHE A 134 -18.01 -6.66 -10.26
N SER A 135 -18.02 -7.99 -10.10
CA SER A 135 -19.23 -8.76 -9.82
C SER A 135 -19.85 -8.51 -8.44
N LEU A 136 -19.11 -7.96 -7.48
CA LEU A 136 -19.62 -7.60 -6.15
C LEU A 136 -20.03 -6.13 -6.03
N GLY A 137 -19.83 -5.33 -7.08
CA GLY A 137 -20.16 -3.90 -7.05
C GLY A 137 -19.24 -3.06 -6.16
N GLN A 138 -19.57 -1.77 -6.11
CA GLN A 138 -18.90 -0.79 -5.24
C GLN A 138 -19.44 -0.87 -3.82
N VAL A 139 -18.67 -0.35 -2.86
CA VAL A 139 -19.10 -0.27 -1.46
C VAL A 139 -20.34 0.62 -1.36
N GLU A 140 -21.46 0.04 -0.94
CA GLU A 140 -22.71 0.78 -0.77
C GLU A 140 -22.68 1.57 0.55
N GLY A 141 -22.73 2.90 0.46
CA GLY A 141 -22.82 3.76 1.64
C GLY A 141 -22.22 5.14 1.41
N ARG A 142 -22.82 6.17 2.01
CA ARG A 142 -22.25 7.51 1.98
C ARG A 142 -21.06 7.53 2.93
N ALA A 143 -19.87 7.37 2.38
CA ALA A 143 -18.65 7.43 3.17
C ALA A 143 -18.55 8.80 3.88
N PRO A 144 -18.13 8.84 5.16
CA PRO A 144 -18.05 10.07 5.97
C PRO A 144 -17.14 11.13 5.32
N GLU A 145 -17.12 12.39 5.77
CA GLU A 145 -16.38 13.48 5.06
C GLU A 145 -14.89 13.20 4.78
N TYR A 146 -14.23 12.39 5.60
CA TYR A 146 -12.85 11.90 5.40
C TYR A 146 -12.71 10.94 4.19
N SER A 147 -13.82 10.50 3.60
CA SER A 147 -13.94 9.71 2.37
C SER A 147 -13.21 10.34 1.18
N ARG A 148 -13.22 11.66 1.04
CA ARG A 148 -12.69 12.32 -0.17
C ARG A 148 -11.17 12.19 -0.26
N ILE A 149 -10.53 12.09 0.90
CA ILE A 149 -9.08 11.88 1.01
C ILE A 149 -8.71 10.46 0.57
N ALA A 150 -9.44 9.46 1.09
CA ALA A 150 -9.23 8.05 0.75
C ALA A 150 -9.86 7.64 -0.60
N ARG A 151 -10.62 8.55 -1.22
CA ARG A 151 -11.46 8.33 -2.43
C ARG A 151 -12.37 7.10 -2.25
N ALA A 152 -12.95 6.98 -1.06
CA ALA A 152 -13.71 5.80 -0.66
C ALA A 152 -15.03 5.63 -1.44
N ASP A 153 -15.49 6.69 -2.10
CA ASP A 153 -16.59 6.66 -3.08
C ASP A 153 -16.24 5.88 -4.35
N GLU A 154 -14.96 5.69 -4.65
CA GLU A 154 -14.47 4.87 -5.78
C GLU A 154 -14.19 3.41 -5.35
N ASP A 155 -14.44 3.04 -4.09
CA ASP A 155 -14.04 1.73 -3.56
C ASP A 155 -14.97 0.60 -4.01
N TRP A 156 -14.34 -0.54 -4.26
CA TRP A 156 -15.00 -1.81 -4.51
C TRP A 156 -15.02 -2.69 -3.27
N ASN A 157 -16.04 -3.54 -3.16
CA ASN A 157 -16.19 -4.45 -2.02
C ASN A 157 -15.00 -5.42 -1.89
N GLU A 158 -14.47 -5.89 -3.02
CA GLU A 158 -13.29 -6.76 -3.06
C GLU A 158 -12.40 -6.42 -4.26
N TYR A 159 -11.13 -6.82 -4.15
CA TYR A 159 -10.14 -6.72 -5.19
C TYR A 159 -9.37 -8.04 -5.36
N PHE A 160 -8.85 -8.26 -6.57
CA PHE A 160 -7.96 -9.36 -6.90
C PHE A 160 -6.54 -8.87 -7.15
N ILE A 161 -5.57 -9.70 -6.76
CA ILE A 161 -4.15 -9.47 -7.04
C ILE A 161 -3.81 -10.16 -8.36
N ASN A 162 -3.35 -9.39 -9.34
CA ASN A 162 -2.75 -9.96 -10.53
C ASN A 162 -1.28 -10.31 -10.23
N ARG A 163 -0.99 -11.61 -10.07
CA ARG A 163 0.37 -12.12 -9.80
C ARG A 163 1.19 -12.28 -11.07
#